data_AF-A0A7W0VB94-F1
#
_entry.id   AF-A0A7W0VB94-F1
#
_cell.length_a   1.000
_cell.length_b   1.000
_cell.length_c   1.000
_cell.angle_alpha   90.00
_cell.angle_beta   90.00
_cell.angle_gamma   90.00
#
_symmetry.space_group_name_H-M   'P 1'
#
loop_
_entity.id
_entity.type
_entity.pdbx_description
1 polymer ?
#
loop_
_entity_poly.entity_id
_entity_poly.type
_entity_poly.pdbx_seq_one_letter_code
_entity_poly.pdbx_strand_id
1 'polypeptide(L)'
;MTSVNETWFELDDRGVLYAIKTVRRTEDVARVAQAFTATTAALNARAGGPTQRAGSSAPATLASGAFQQATSEYRFRDYRAVIRATNMGDGYVLTESYTTFN
;
A
#
# COMPACT_ATOMS: atom_id res chain seq x y z
N MET A 1 -10.81 1.18 18.92
CA MET A 1 -10.29 1.59 17.60
C MET A 1 -10.71 0.57 16.56
N THR A 2 -11.61 0.95 15.67
CA THR A 2 -12.15 0.07 14.62
C THR A 2 -11.31 0.26 13.37
N SER A 3 -10.51 -0.75 12.99
CA SER A 3 -9.86 -0.74 11.68
C SER A 3 -10.86 -1.19 10.63
N VAL A 4 -11.13 -0.36 9.62
CA VAL A 4 -11.91 -0.78 8.44
C VAL A 4 -10.94 -1.31 7.39
N ASN A 5 -11.20 -2.53 6.93
CA ASN A 5 -10.45 -3.19 5.86
C ASN A 5 -11.42 -3.46 4.71
N GLU A 6 -11.11 -2.91 3.54
CA GLU A 6 -11.86 -3.14 2.31
C GLU A 6 -10.93 -3.74 1.27
N THR A 7 -11.44 -4.73 0.52
CA THR A 7 -10.70 -5.37 -0.58
C THR A 7 -11.61 -5.47 -1.80
N TRP A 8 -11.08 -5.04 -2.94
CA TRP A 8 -11.72 -5.13 -4.25
C TRP A 8 -10.90 -6.01 -5.18
N PHE A 9 -11.61 -6.70 -6.06
CA PHE A 9 -11.06 -7.58 -7.09
C PHE A 9 -11.54 -7.09 -8.45
N GLU A 10 -10.63 -6.97 -9.41
CA GLU A 10 -10.95 -6.60 -10.78
C GLU A 10 -10.72 -7.80 -11.71
N LEU A 11 -11.76 -8.13 -12.48
CA LEU A 11 -11.79 -9.27 -13.40
C LEU A 11 -11.86 -8.74 -14.85
N ASP A 12 -11.21 -9.44 -15.79
CA ASP A 12 -11.35 -9.17 -17.22
C ASP A 12 -12.70 -9.69 -17.77
N ASP A 13 -12.93 -9.49 -19.06
CA ASP A 13 -14.14 -9.93 -19.77
C ASP A 13 -14.32 -11.47 -19.80
N ARG A 14 -13.26 -12.22 -19.55
CA ARG A 14 -13.23 -13.68 -19.43
C ARG A 14 -13.37 -14.16 -17.98
N GLY A 15 -13.50 -13.25 -17.02
CA GLY A 15 -13.58 -13.56 -15.60
C GLY A 15 -12.23 -13.88 -14.95
N VAL A 16 -11.10 -13.51 -15.57
CA VAL A 16 -9.76 -13.71 -15.02
C VAL A 16 -9.38 -12.53 -14.13
N LEU A 17 -8.91 -12.81 -12.92
CA LEU A 17 -8.42 -11.80 -11.98
C LEU A 17 -7.15 -11.12 -12.49
N TYR A 18 -7.18 -9.81 -12.68
CA TYR A 18 -6.01 -9.03 -13.09
C TYR A 18 -5.60 -7.95 -12.08
N ALA A 19 -6.47 -7.55 -11.14
CA ALA A 19 -6.07 -6.64 -10.08
C ALA A 19 -6.74 -6.91 -8.72
N ILE A 20 -6.01 -6.60 -7.66
CA ILE A 20 -6.48 -6.62 -6.27
C ILE A 20 -6.11 -5.28 -5.65
N LYS A 21 -7.09 -4.65 -4.98
CA LYS A 21 -6.85 -3.44 -4.20
C LYS A 21 -7.32 -3.64 -2.77
N THR A 22 -6.49 -3.33 -1.80
CA THR A 22 -6.83 -3.37 -0.37
C THR A 22 -6.63 -1.99 0.23
N VAL A 23 -7.57 -1.56 1.06
CA VAL A 23 -7.50 -0.32 1.84
C VAL A 23 -7.68 -0.67 3.31
N ARG A 24 -6.77 -0.20 4.15
CA ARG A 24 -6.85 -0.34 5.61
C ARG A 24 -6.81 1.04 6.25
N ARG A 25 -7.78 1.35 7.11
CA ARG A 25 -7.88 2.62 7.83
C ARG A 25 -7.58 2.46 9.31
N THR A 26 -6.88 3.43 9.88
CA THR A 26 -6.54 3.49 11.31
C THR A 26 -6.30 4.94 11.74
N GLU A 27 -6.66 5.30 12.98
CA GLU A 27 -6.32 6.60 13.57
C GLU A 27 -4.88 6.63 14.13
N ASP A 28 -4.23 5.46 14.21
CA ASP A 28 -2.89 5.30 14.79
C ASP A 28 -1.80 5.26 13.70
N VAL A 29 -0.92 6.26 13.75
CA VAL A 29 0.23 6.42 12.85
C VAL A 29 1.27 5.29 12.99
N ALA A 30 1.48 4.76 14.21
CA ALA A 30 2.40 3.66 14.41
C ALA A 30 1.88 2.39 13.73
N ARG A 31 0.56 2.15 13.81
CA ARG A 31 -0.08 1.01 13.16
C ARG A 31 0.01 1.08 11.63
N VAL A 32 -0.24 2.23 11.00
CA VAL A 32 -0.10 2.35 9.53
C VAL A 32 1.36 2.19 9.09
N ALA A 33 2.31 2.76 9.83
CA ALA A 33 3.74 2.67 9.53
C ALA A 33 4.28 1.25 9.66
N GLN A 34 3.85 0.53 10.70
CA GLN A 34 4.19 -0.87 10.90
C GLN A 34 3.60 -1.74 9.79
N ALA A 35 2.33 -1.52 9.42
CA ALA A 35 1.70 -2.27 8.35
C ALA A 35 2.38 -2.03 6.98
N PHE A 36 2.75 -0.79 6.67
CA PHE A 36 3.54 -0.47 5.48
C PHE A 36 4.89 -1.21 5.47
N THR A 37 5.61 -1.18 6.59
CA THR A 37 6.92 -1.85 6.74
C THR A 37 6.79 -3.37 6.59
N ALA A 38 5.78 -3.97 7.22
CA ALA A 38 5.54 -5.41 7.13
C ALA A 38 5.17 -5.85 5.70
N THR A 39 4.27 -5.12 5.03
CA THR A 39 3.85 -5.44 3.65
C THR A 39 5.01 -5.28 2.66
N THR A 40 5.79 -4.20 2.77
CA THR A 40 6.96 -3.98 1.91
C THR A 40 8.05 -5.02 2.16
N ALA A 41 8.29 -5.44 3.41
CA ALA A 41 9.22 -6.52 3.72
C ALA A 41 8.78 -7.86 3.10
N ALA A 42 7.48 -8.19 3.18
CA ALA A 42 6.92 -9.39 2.57
C ALA A 42 7.07 -9.39 1.03
N LEU A 43 6.87 -8.23 0.38
CA LEU A 43 7.11 -8.09 -1.05
C LEU A 43 8.58 -8.18 -1.40
N ASN A 44 9.46 -7.55 -0.61
CA ASN A 44 10.89 -7.63 -0.83
C ASN A 44 11.41 -9.07 -0.80
N ALA A 45 10.88 -9.89 0.10
CA ALA A 45 11.25 -11.30 0.21
C ALA A 45 10.82 -12.13 -1.01
N ARG A 46 9.76 -11.72 -1.72
CA ARG A 46 9.20 -12.47 -2.86
C ARG A 46 9.71 -11.99 -4.22
N ALA A 47 9.95 -10.69 -4.34
CA ALA A 47 10.20 -10.06 -5.63
C ALA A 47 11.51 -9.27 -5.68
N GLY A 48 12.25 -9.17 -4.58
CA GLY A 48 13.36 -8.23 -4.46
C GLY A 48 12.89 -6.81 -4.15
N GLY A 49 13.84 -5.87 -4.13
CA GLY A 49 13.58 -4.48 -3.73
C GLY A 49 12.59 -3.75 -4.67
N PRO A 50 11.91 -2.69 -4.18
CA PRO A 50 11.03 -1.89 -5.00
C PRO A 50 11.82 -1.13 -6.07
N THR A 51 11.22 -0.97 -7.24
CA THR A 51 11.78 -0.19 -8.36
C THR A 51 11.71 1.32 -8.11
N GLN A 52 10.76 1.78 -7.28
CA GLN A 52 10.65 3.18 -6.88
C GLN A 52 10.21 3.31 -5.42
N ARG A 53 10.72 4.34 -4.74
CA ARG A 53 10.28 4.76 -3.41
C ARG A 53 10.06 6.27 -3.41
N ALA A 54 9.04 6.72 -2.70
CA ALA A 54 8.76 8.13 -2.50
C ALA A 54 8.27 8.40 -1.08
N GLY A 55 8.69 9.52 -0.50
CA GLY A 55 8.32 9.90 0.87
C GLY A 55 8.92 8.98 1.94
N SER A 56 8.32 8.99 3.13
CA SER A 56 8.82 8.25 4.30
C SER A 56 7.67 7.70 5.12
N SER A 57 7.74 6.42 5.49
CA SER A 57 6.77 5.76 6.36
C SER A 57 7.08 5.96 7.85
N ALA A 58 8.14 6.71 8.19
CA ALA A 58 8.46 7.01 9.58
C ALA A 58 7.26 7.71 10.24
N PRO A 59 6.83 7.29 11.45
CA PRO A 59 5.66 7.87 12.10
C PRO A 59 5.72 9.40 12.22
N ALA A 60 6.88 9.95 12.56
CA ALA A 60 7.09 11.39 12.67
C ALA A 60 6.87 12.12 11.33
N THR A 61 7.28 11.53 10.21
CA THR A 61 7.05 12.13 8.88
C THR A 61 5.58 12.05 8.49
N LEU A 62 4.94 10.89 8.65
CA LEU A 62 3.51 10.73 8.33
C LEU A 62 2.64 11.64 9.20
N ALA A 63 2.98 11.84 10.47
CA ALA A 63 2.24 12.72 11.37
C ALA A 63 2.52 14.22 11.15
N SER A 64 3.51 14.59 10.33
CA SER A 64 3.91 16.00 10.17
C SER A 64 2.89 16.88 9.44
N GLY A 65 1.89 16.28 8.78
CA GLY A 65 0.77 17.00 8.18
C GLY A 65 -0.13 16.10 7.34
N ALA A 66 -1.28 16.65 6.93
CA ALA A 66 -2.18 15.98 5.99
C ALA A 66 -1.49 15.73 4.65
N PHE A 67 -1.88 14.65 3.98
CA PHE A 67 -1.35 14.17 2.69
C PHE A 67 0.12 13.77 2.68
N GLN A 68 0.79 13.77 3.84
CA GLN A 68 2.09 13.12 3.98
C GLN A 68 1.95 11.63 3.66
N GLN A 69 2.88 11.12 2.86
CA GLN A 69 2.79 9.76 2.36
C GLN A 69 4.14 9.07 2.22
N ALA A 70 4.07 7.75 2.22
CA ALA A 70 5.14 6.85 1.84
C ALA A 70 4.62 5.94 0.73
N THR A 71 5.39 5.76 -0.34
CA THR A 71 5.06 4.84 -1.42
C THR A 71 6.24 3.92 -1.71
N SER A 72 5.97 2.64 -1.91
CA SER A 72 6.89 1.68 -2.52
C SER A 72 6.21 1.04 -3.72
N GLU A 73 6.83 1.16 -4.88
CA GLU A 73 6.35 0.58 -6.13
C GLU A 73 7.33 -0.50 -6.61
N TYR A 74 6.74 -1.62 -6.99
CA TYR A 74 7.36 -2.82 -7.52
C TYR A 74 6.86 -2.98 -8.94
N ARG A 75 7.71 -2.77 -9.93
CA ARG A 75 7.32 -2.89 -11.34
C ARG A 75 8.18 -3.94 -12.02
N PHE A 76 7.56 -5.06 -12.34
CA PHE A 76 8.18 -6.16 -13.06
C PHE A 76 7.47 -6.36 -14.40
N ARG A 77 8.00 -7.27 -15.23
CA ARG A 77 7.49 -7.51 -16.58
C ARG A 77 6.00 -7.86 -16.57
N ASP A 78 5.60 -8.76 -15.68
CA ASP A 78 4.27 -9.36 -15.69
C ASP A 78 3.35 -8.83 -14.58
N TYR A 79 3.89 -8.02 -13.66
CA TYR A 79 3.10 -7.48 -12.55
C TYR A 79 3.62 -6.15 -12.00
N ARG A 80 2.71 -5.39 -11.39
CA ARG A 80 2.99 -4.19 -10.61
C ARG A 80 2.33 -4.27 -9.24
N ALA A 81 3.08 -3.95 -8.19
CA ALA A 81 2.54 -3.73 -6.86
C ALA A 81 2.86 -2.32 -6.36
N VAL A 82 1.90 -1.67 -5.71
CA VAL A 82 2.06 -0.34 -5.10
C VAL A 82 1.53 -0.39 -3.69
N ILE A 83 2.41 -0.12 -2.74
CA ILE A 83 2.06 0.02 -1.33
C ILE A 83 2.19 1.49 -0.97
N ARG A 84 1.15 2.07 -0.39
CA ARG A 84 1.11 3.48 0.01
C ARG A 84 0.52 3.65 1.40
N ALA A 85 1.26 4.31 2.28
CA ALA A 85 0.72 4.84 3.53
C ALA A 85 0.49 6.35 3.37
N THR A 86 -0.67 6.86 3.79
CA THR A 86 -1.04 8.27 3.65
C THR A 86 -1.73 8.77 4.91
N ASN A 87 -1.37 9.97 5.36
CA ASN A 87 -2.13 10.74 6.33
C ASN A 87 -3.28 11.47 5.62
N MET A 88 -4.52 11.22 6.02
CA MET A 88 -5.72 11.82 5.45
C MET A 88 -6.19 13.08 6.21
N GLY A 89 -5.54 13.44 7.31
CA GLY A 89 -5.90 14.55 8.19
C GLY A 89 -6.80 14.13 9.36
N ASP A 90 -7.69 13.17 9.14
CA ASP A 90 -8.59 12.56 10.13
C ASP A 90 -8.23 11.11 10.48
N GLY A 91 -7.11 10.63 9.93
CA GLY A 91 -6.61 9.29 10.14
C GLY A 91 -5.56 8.91 9.11
N TYR A 92 -5.24 7.63 9.06
CA TYR A 92 -4.22 7.08 8.17
C TYR A 92 -4.77 5.94 7.35
N VAL A 93 -4.34 5.89 6.09
CA VAL A 93 -4.73 4.88 5.12
C VAL A 93 -3.50 4.13 4.64
N LEU A 94 -3.55 2.80 4.69
CA LEU A 94 -2.69 1.94 3.89
C LEU A 94 -3.47 1.49 2.65
N THR A 95 -2.95 1.76 1.46
CA THR A 95 -3.43 1.20 0.20
C THR A 95 -2.41 0.22 -0.34
N GLU A 96 -2.89 -0.95 -0.76
CA GLU A 96 -2.13 -1.96 -1.48
C GLU A 96 -2.82 -2.18 -2.82
N SER A 97 -2.09 -2.05 -3.92
CA SER A 97 -2.58 -2.37 -5.25
C SER A 97 -1.66 -3.39 -5.89
N TYR A 98 -2.24 -4.46 -6.41
CA TYR A 98 -1.55 -5.51 -7.16
C TYR A 98 -2.24 -5.63 -8.51
N THR A 99 -1.47 -5.57 -9.59
CA THR A 99 -2.01 -5.62 -10.95
C THR A 99 -1.09 -6.49 -11.80
N THR A 100 -1.66 -7.40 -12.59
CA THR A 100 -0.93 -8.12 -13.64
C THR A 100 -1.11 -7.42 -14.97
N PHE A 101 -0.09 -7.46 -15.81
CA PHE A 101 -0.19 -7.01 -17.19
C PHE A 101 -0.43 -8.24 -18.07
N ASN A 102 -1.55 -8.26 -18.79
CA ASN A 102 -1.79 -9.23 -19.87
C ASN A 102 -1.06 -8.80 -21.14
#